data_AF-A0A6J6BRP5-F1
#
_entry.id   AF-A0A6J6BRP5-F1
#
_cell.length_a   1.000
_cell.length_b   1.000
_cell.length_c   1.000
_cell.angle_alpha   90.00
_cell.angle_beta   90.00
_cell.angle_gamma   90.00
#
_symmetry.space_group_name_H-M   'P 1'
#
loop_
_entity.id
_entity.type
_entity.pdbx_description
1 polymer ?
#
loop_
_entity_poly.entity_id
_entity_poly.type
_entity_poly.pdbx_seq_one_letter_code
_entity_poly.pdbx_strand_id
1 'polypeptide(L)'
;MPLIVDIGLTYVELRPTVTVAQQQLDAEPEDEKDEEDVVLEMRTRCERCDRDLVVDGAAVICSFECTFCVDCAESLQSRCPNCGGELVARPRRQT
;
A
#
# COMPACT_ATOMS: atom_id res chain seq x y z
N MET A 1 1.09 -64.06 -24.21
CA MET A 1 1.43 -62.91 -25.09
C MET A 1 0.19 -62.04 -25.28
N PRO A 2 0.00 -61.03 -24.42
CA PRO A 2 -0.77 -59.83 -24.74
C PRO A 2 0.15 -58.61 -24.86
N LEU A 3 -0.33 -57.64 -25.61
CA LEU A 3 0.45 -56.65 -26.35
C LEU A 3 0.76 -55.42 -25.48
N ILE A 4 2.04 -55.02 -25.47
CA ILE A 4 2.48 -53.73 -24.96
C ILE A 4 2.03 -52.69 -25.98
N VAL A 5 1.07 -51.85 -25.60
CA VAL A 5 0.70 -50.66 -26.37
C VAL A 5 1.32 -49.47 -25.64
N ASP A 6 2.54 -49.10 -26.05
CA ASP A 6 3.20 -47.85 -25.68
C ASP A 6 2.45 -46.69 -26.34
N ILE A 7 1.38 -46.25 -25.70
CA ILE A 7 0.81 -44.93 -25.90
C ILE A 7 1.03 -44.23 -24.58
N GLY A 8 1.84 -43.17 -24.60
CA GLY A 8 2.34 -42.41 -23.45
C GLY A 8 1.26 -41.85 -22.52
N LEU A 9 0.63 -42.75 -21.77
CA LEU A 9 -0.40 -42.52 -20.78
C LEU A 9 -0.11 -43.51 -19.66
N THR A 10 0.75 -43.11 -18.72
CA THR A 10 0.73 -43.69 -17.40
C THR A 10 -0.69 -43.53 -16.87
N TYR A 11 -1.34 -44.66 -16.56
CA TYR A 11 -2.48 -44.80 -15.63
C TYR A 11 -3.89 -44.93 -16.25
N VAL A 12 -4.35 -46.18 -16.37
CA VAL A 12 -5.76 -46.51 -16.10
C VAL A 12 -5.85 -46.74 -14.59
N GLU A 13 -6.61 -45.93 -13.86
CA GLU A 13 -7.14 -46.39 -12.57
C GLU A 13 -8.65 -46.41 -12.50
N LEU A 14 -9.15 -47.62 -12.21
CA LEU A 14 -10.43 -47.81 -11.56
C LEU A 14 -10.24 -47.46 -10.08
N ARG A 15 -10.36 -46.18 -9.70
CA ARG A 15 -10.40 -45.77 -8.29
C ARG A 15 -11.84 -45.74 -7.78
N PRO A 16 -12.15 -46.37 -6.64
CA PRO A 16 -13.11 -45.79 -5.72
C PRO A 16 -12.40 -44.73 -4.86
N THR A 17 -12.79 -43.47 -5.08
CA THR A 17 -13.03 -42.44 -4.04
C THR A 17 -11.96 -41.46 -3.53
N VAL A 18 -10.72 -41.38 -4.02
CA VAL A 18 -9.88 -40.21 -3.63
C VAL A 18 -8.99 -39.70 -4.77
N THR A 19 -9.30 -38.53 -5.31
CA THR A 19 -8.38 -37.70 -6.10
C THR A 19 -7.62 -36.78 -5.15
N VAL A 20 -6.34 -37.08 -4.89
CA VAL A 20 -5.39 -36.09 -4.36
C VAL A 20 -4.84 -35.35 -5.57
N ALA A 21 -5.12 -34.05 -5.69
CA ALA A 21 -4.45 -33.20 -6.65
C ALA A 21 -2.97 -33.07 -6.24
N GLN A 22 -2.08 -33.44 -7.15
CA GLN A 22 -0.65 -33.19 -7.02
C GLN A 22 -0.39 -31.68 -7.11
N GLN A 23 0.45 -31.14 -6.23
CA GLN A 23 1.12 -29.85 -6.45
C GLN A 23 2.62 -30.06 -6.27
N GLN A 24 3.24 -30.49 -7.37
CA GLN A 24 4.33 -29.82 -8.09
C GLN A 24 5.10 -28.70 -7.34
N LEU A 25 6.41 -28.93 -7.18
CA LEU A 25 7.42 -27.92 -6.90
C LEU A 25 7.66 -27.10 -8.17
N ASP A 26 7.02 -25.95 -8.32
CA ASP A 26 7.34 -25.00 -9.38
C ASP A 26 7.36 -23.58 -8.83
N ALA A 27 8.52 -22.94 -8.98
CA ALA A 27 8.82 -21.51 -8.88
C ALA A 27 8.46 -20.80 -7.57
N GLU A 28 9.47 -20.58 -6.72
CA GLU A 28 9.52 -19.35 -5.93
C GLU A 28 9.47 -18.19 -6.95
N PRO A 29 8.44 -17.33 -6.97
CA PRO A 29 8.50 -16.12 -7.78
C PRO A 29 9.62 -15.28 -7.21
N GLU A 30 10.66 -15.08 -8.00
CA GLU A 30 11.76 -14.17 -7.73
C GLU A 30 11.16 -12.84 -7.26
N ASP A 31 11.64 -12.37 -6.11
CA ASP A 31 11.27 -11.10 -5.48
C ASP A 31 11.58 -9.90 -6.39
N GLU A 32 10.84 -9.70 -7.49
CA GLU A 32 10.68 -8.39 -8.13
C GLU A 32 9.64 -7.59 -7.34
N LYS A 33 9.95 -7.33 -6.07
CA LYS A 33 9.33 -6.20 -5.37
C LYS A 33 10.21 -5.01 -5.67
N ASP A 34 9.79 -4.19 -6.62
CA ASP A 34 10.26 -2.82 -6.73
C ASP A 34 10.04 -2.16 -5.36
N GLU A 35 11.07 -2.19 -4.51
CA GLU A 35 11.17 -1.37 -3.30
C GLU A 35 11.29 0.08 -3.75
N GLU A 36 10.18 0.68 -4.16
CA GLU A 36 10.07 2.12 -4.23
C GLU A 36 10.23 2.63 -2.80
N ASP A 37 11.37 3.25 -2.52
CA ASP A 37 11.61 3.99 -1.29
C ASP A 37 10.59 5.12 -1.20
N VAL A 38 9.46 4.85 -0.54
CA VAL A 38 8.36 5.80 -0.37
C VAL A 38 8.78 6.83 0.68
N VAL A 39 9.54 7.82 0.22
CA VAL A 39 9.89 8.98 1.01
C VAL A 39 8.67 9.89 1.12
N LEU A 40 8.23 10.15 2.36
CA LEU A 40 7.11 11.06 2.60
C LEU A 40 7.41 12.47 2.07
N GLU A 41 6.50 12.99 1.24
CA GLU A 41 6.59 14.33 0.67
C GLU A 41 5.85 15.37 1.51
N MET A 42 6.46 16.54 1.65
CA MET A 42 5.87 17.66 2.39
C MET A 42 4.86 18.41 1.53
N ARG A 43 3.60 18.48 2.00
CA ARG A 43 2.54 19.22 1.28
C ARG A 43 2.82 20.72 1.23
N THR A 44 2.71 21.28 0.02
CA THR A 44 3.02 22.69 -0.29
C THR A 44 1.78 23.57 -0.41
N ARG A 45 0.57 23.03 -0.26
CA ARG A 45 -0.68 23.81 -0.32
C ARG A 45 -1.62 23.45 0.83
N CYS A 46 -2.38 24.43 1.30
CA CYS A 46 -3.42 24.24 2.31
C CYS A 46 -4.63 23.52 1.70
N GLU A 47 -5.05 22.39 2.26
CA GLU A 47 -6.17 21.61 1.70
C GLU A 47 -7.55 22.28 1.82
N ARG A 48 -7.66 23.37 2.60
CA ARG A 48 -8.92 24.13 2.76
C ARG A 48 -9.01 25.36 1.85
N CYS A 49 -7.96 26.17 1.80
CA CYS A 49 -7.97 27.46 1.09
C CYS A 49 -6.99 27.53 -0.09
N ASP A 50 -6.28 26.44 -0.37
CA ASP A 50 -5.36 26.26 -1.50
C ASP A 50 -4.16 27.21 -1.55
N ARG A 51 -3.94 28.02 -0.50
CA ARG A 51 -2.76 28.90 -0.41
C ARG A 51 -1.47 28.09 -0.32
N ASP A 52 -0.39 28.68 -0.84
CA ASP A 52 0.95 28.12 -0.72
C ASP A 52 1.42 28.04 0.74
N LEU A 53 2.09 26.94 1.05
CA LEU A 53 2.74 26.62 2.31
C LEU A 53 4.23 26.47 2.07
N VAL A 54 5.02 27.28 2.75
CA VAL A 54 6.49 27.20 2.69
C VAL A 54 6.94 25.85 3.29
N VAL A 55 7.87 25.15 2.63
CA VAL A 55 8.36 23.80 3.02
C VAL A 55 8.90 23.76 4.46
N ASP A 56 9.57 24.83 4.89
CA ASP A 56 10.06 24.98 6.27
C ASP A 56 9.35 26.10 7.05
N GLY A 57 8.16 26.52 6.58
CA GLY A 57 7.34 27.55 7.23
C GLY A 57 6.15 27.01 8.01
N ALA A 58 5.48 27.86 8.79
CA ALA A 58 4.41 27.44 9.69
C ALA A 58 3.23 26.79 8.94
N ALA A 59 2.93 25.55 9.29
CA ALA A 59 1.80 24.76 8.81
C ALA A 59 1.39 23.78 9.93
N VAL A 60 0.17 23.27 9.85
CA VAL A 60 -0.32 22.21 10.73
C VAL A 60 -0.69 20.97 9.93
N ILE A 61 -0.64 19.82 10.58
CA ILE A 61 -0.86 18.50 9.97
C ILE A 61 -1.62 17.57 10.93
N CYS A 62 -2.38 16.61 10.40
CA CYS A 62 -2.94 15.49 11.18
C CYS A 62 -2.15 14.19 10.96
N SER A 63 -2.53 13.09 11.64
CA SER A 63 -1.89 11.77 11.49
C SER A 63 -2.05 11.12 10.12
N PHE A 64 -3.00 11.60 9.32
CA PHE A 64 -3.22 11.19 7.92
C PHE A 64 -2.64 12.19 6.92
N GLU A 65 -1.78 13.09 7.40
CA GLU A 65 -1.01 14.04 6.59
C GLU A 65 -1.83 15.12 5.87
N CYS A 66 -3.11 15.30 6.23
CA CYS A 66 -3.88 16.47 5.78
C CYS A 66 -3.23 17.75 6.31
N THR A 67 -2.84 18.66 5.41
CA THR A 67 -2.03 19.84 5.77
C THR A 67 -2.80 21.15 5.58
N PHE A 68 -2.73 22.04 6.58
CA PHE A 68 -3.44 23.32 6.58
C PHE A 68 -2.54 24.49 7.02
N CYS A 69 -2.87 25.70 6.58
CA CYS A 69 -2.27 26.91 7.15
C CYS A 69 -2.79 27.18 8.57
N VAL A 70 -2.06 27.96 9.35
CA VAL A 70 -2.40 28.29 10.75
C VAL A 70 -3.79 28.92 10.85
N ASP A 71 -4.11 29.90 10.00
CA ASP A 71 -5.42 30.56 9.99
C ASP A 71 -6.60 29.59 9.77
N CYS A 72 -6.40 28.60 8.87
CA CYS A 72 -7.41 27.58 8.61
C CYS A 72 -7.55 26.63 9.81
N ALA A 73 -6.44 26.27 10.46
CA ALA A 73 -6.42 25.41 11.64
C ALA A 73 -7.20 26.03 12.80
N GLU A 74 -7.00 27.33 13.05
CA GLU A 74 -7.72 28.09 14.08
C GLU A 74 -9.23 28.10 13.80
N SER A 75 -9.59 28.40 12.55
CA SER A 75 -10.99 28.38 12.10
C SER A 75 -11.63 26.98 12.14
N LEU A 76 -10.80 25.92 12.15
CA LEU A 76 -11.21 24.53 12.27
C LEU A 76 -11.14 24.03 13.73
N GLN A 77 -10.82 24.91 14.69
CA GLN A 77 -10.66 24.58 16.11
C GLN A 77 -9.66 23.43 16.34
N SER A 78 -8.58 23.44 15.57
CA SER A 78 -7.51 22.42 15.60
C SER A 78 -8.01 20.99 15.34
N ARG A 79 -9.12 20.83 14.62
CA ARG A 79 -9.66 19.53 14.23
C ARG A 79 -9.73 19.39 12.71
N CYS A 80 -9.15 18.31 12.19
CA CYS A 80 -9.11 18.06 10.76
C CYS A 80 -10.53 17.81 10.21
N PRO A 81 -10.99 18.55 9.19
CA PRO A 81 -12.30 18.33 8.57
C PRO A 81 -12.36 17.05 7.73
N ASN A 82 -11.20 16.53 7.31
CA ASN A 82 -11.11 15.36 6.42
C ASN A 82 -11.12 14.05 7.21
N CYS A 83 -10.41 13.97 8.34
CA CYS A 83 -10.30 12.73 9.14
C CYS A 83 -10.85 12.84 10.58
N GLY A 84 -11.24 14.04 11.03
CA GLY A 84 -11.75 14.27 12.39
C GLY A 84 -10.70 14.24 13.50
N GLY A 85 -9.43 13.99 13.17
CA GLY A 85 -8.29 13.96 14.11
C GLY A 85 -7.77 15.34 14.50
N GLU A 86 -6.79 15.37 15.40
CA GLU A 86 -6.13 16.59 15.86
C GLU A 86 -5.22 17.20 14.78
N LEU A 87 -5.20 18.53 14.72
CA LEU A 87 -4.23 19.30 13.93
C LEU A 87 -3.12 19.80 14.86
N VAL A 88 -1.89 19.35 14.61
CA VAL A 88 -0.69 19.74 15.36
C VAL A 88 0.32 20.43 14.44
N ALA A 89 1.34 21.08 15.01
CA ALA A 89 2.39 21.72 14.21
C ALA A 89 3.07 20.71 13.26
N ARG A 90 3.18 21.08 11.98
CA ARG A 90 3.86 20.24 10.98
C ARG A 90 5.35 20.07 11.35
N PRO A 91 5.89 18.85 11.39
CA PRO A 91 7.31 18.61 11.64
C PRO A 91 8.22 19.37 10.65
N ARG A 92 9.42 19.75 11.12
CA ARG A 92 10.47 20.40 10.31
C ARG A 92 11.39 19.35 9.71
N ARG A 93 11.85 19.57 8.48
CA ARG A 93 12.90 18.75 7.89
C ARG A 93 14.24 19.11 8.55
N GLN A 94 15.07 18.10 8.84
CA GLN A 94 16.48 18.36 9.14
C GLN A 94 17.16 18.72 7.82
N THR A 95 17.80 19.88 7.75
CA THR A 95 18.47 20.42 6.55
C THR A 95 19.96 20.15 6.59
#